data_AF-A0A9Q3JGG5-F1
#
_entry.id   AF-A0A9Q3JGG5-F1
#
_cell.length_a   1.000
_cell.length_b   1.000
_cell.length_c   1.000
_cell.angle_alpha   90.00
_cell.angle_beta   90.00
_cell.angle_gamma   90.00
#
_symmetry.space_group_name_H-M   'P 1'
#
loop_
_entity.id
_entity.type
_entity.pdbx_description
1 polymer ?
#
loop_
_entity_poly.entity_id
_entity_poly.type
_entity_poly.pdbx_seq_one_letter_code
_entity_poly.pdbx_strand_id
1 'polypeptide(L)'
;MISSKKQKKISQAIEKADIHHDICLEVILEEDWTFFKQISEFIKVFATETNEVQGDSYPSLGLVMPWYQILYKKCQKTKNEVSRESQLFDAADQAYSKLESYYNIRSNSCAMCLILDPQFKLTWFTQHDLVQEDERNSDTNPIGYKDKALKHLKEVHAEYSSEYAIKFSQEP
;
A
#
# COMPACT_ATOMS: atom_id res chain seq x y z
N MET A 1 -8.90 -20.07 0.69
CA MET A 1 -8.91 -21.41 1.31
C MET A 1 -8.10 -22.37 0.45
N ILE A 2 -6.95 -22.82 0.95
CA ILE A 2 -6.24 -23.94 0.34
C ILE A 2 -7.08 -25.19 0.68
N SER A 3 -7.71 -25.79 -0.33
CA SER A 3 -8.52 -27.00 -0.15
C SER A 3 -7.61 -28.17 0.27
N SER A 4 -8.10 -29.07 1.12
CA SER A 4 -7.44 -30.34 1.46
C SER A 4 -6.94 -31.10 0.22
N LYS A 5 -7.67 -31.01 -0.91
CA LYS A 5 -7.23 -31.59 -2.20
C LYS A 5 -5.97 -30.92 -2.77
N LYS A 6 -5.79 -29.62 -2.58
CA LYS A 6 -4.60 -28.87 -3.03
C LYS A 6 -3.39 -29.17 -2.14
N GLN A 7 -3.57 -29.22 -0.82
CA GLN A 7 -2.50 -29.63 0.11
C GLN A 7 -1.99 -31.02 -0.25
N LYS A 8 -2.91 -31.98 -0.43
CA LYS A 8 -2.57 -33.36 -0.81
C LYS A 8 -1.82 -33.45 -2.15
N LYS A 9 -2.20 -32.65 -3.15
CA LYS A 9 -1.47 -32.57 -4.43
C LYS A 9 -0.05 -32.02 -4.27
N ILE A 10 0.14 -31.02 -3.41
CA ILE A 10 1.45 -30.41 -3.17
C ILE A 10 2.35 -31.40 -2.41
N SER A 11 1.86 -32.01 -1.34
CA SER A 11 2.60 -33.05 -0.61
C SER A 11 3.01 -34.21 -1.52
N GLN A 12 2.11 -34.68 -2.39
CA GLN A 12 2.41 -35.73 -3.36
C GLN A 12 3.43 -35.31 -4.43
N ALA A 13 3.46 -34.02 -4.79
CA ALA A 13 4.45 -33.51 -5.74
C ALA A 13 5.85 -33.41 -5.10
N ILE A 14 5.90 -33.04 -3.81
CA ILE A 14 7.12 -32.99 -3.02
C ILE A 14 7.69 -34.39 -2.80
N GLU A 15 6.85 -35.35 -2.38
CA GLU A 15 7.24 -36.77 -2.26
C GLU A 15 7.80 -37.33 -3.58
N LYS A 16 7.19 -36.99 -4.71
CA LYS A 16 7.68 -37.42 -6.03
C LYS A 16 9.01 -36.78 -6.42
N ALA A 17 9.29 -35.57 -5.98
CA ALA A 17 10.55 -34.88 -6.23
C ALA A 17 11.68 -35.45 -5.36
N ASP A 18 11.37 -35.80 -4.12
CA ASP A 18 12.27 -36.45 -3.14
C ASP A 18 12.79 -37.82 -3.65
N ILE A 19 11.97 -38.57 -4.39
CA ILE A 19 12.37 -39.85 -5.00
C ILE A 19 13.37 -39.65 -6.17
N HIS A 20 13.43 -38.46 -6.78
CA HIS A 20 14.21 -38.20 -7.99
C HIS A 20 15.52 -37.42 -7.76
N HIS A 21 15.73 -36.86 -6.57
CA HIS A 21 16.97 -36.19 -6.16
C HIS A 21 17.26 -36.58 -4.71
N ASP A 22 18.49 -36.97 -4.38
CA ASP A 22 19.01 -37.20 -3.00
C ASP A 22 19.01 -35.90 -2.15
N ILE A 23 17.96 -35.09 -2.24
CA ILE A 23 17.74 -33.89 -1.44
C ILE A 23 16.72 -34.30 -0.40
N CYS A 24 17.14 -34.55 0.84
CA CYS A 24 16.20 -34.72 1.97
C CYS A 24 15.32 -33.47 2.08
N LEU A 25 14.12 -33.53 1.51
CA LEU A 25 13.12 -32.49 1.69
C LEU A 25 12.56 -32.61 3.11
N GLU A 26 12.66 -31.52 3.89
CA GLU A 26 12.05 -31.45 5.22
C GLU A 26 10.55 -31.76 5.11
N VAL A 27 10.10 -32.71 5.93
CA VAL A 27 8.71 -33.13 6.00
C VAL A 27 7.87 -31.94 6.47
N ILE A 28 6.98 -31.44 5.60
CA ILE A 28 6.07 -30.36 5.95
C ILE A 28 5.10 -30.84 7.03
N LEU A 29 5.16 -30.20 8.20
CA LEU A 29 4.30 -30.51 9.34
C LEU A 29 2.94 -29.82 9.23
N GLU A 30 1.97 -30.26 10.02
CA GLU A 30 0.64 -29.62 10.14
C GLU A 30 0.75 -28.14 10.59
N GLU A 31 1.77 -27.82 11.40
CA GLU A 31 2.06 -26.47 11.87
C GLU A 31 2.47 -25.55 10.72
N ASP A 32 3.28 -26.03 9.77
CA ASP A 32 3.68 -25.29 8.58
C ASP A 32 2.48 -24.98 7.69
N TRP A 33 1.54 -25.92 7.54
CA TRP A 33 0.30 -25.66 6.80
C TRP A 33 -0.58 -24.60 7.46
N THR A 34 -0.57 -24.54 8.79
CA THR A 34 -1.26 -23.50 9.54
C THR A 34 -0.60 -22.14 9.31
N PHE A 35 0.72 -22.06 9.36
CA PHE A 35 1.48 -20.86 9.04
C PHE A 35 1.25 -20.42 7.57
N PHE A 36 1.35 -21.34 6.61
CA PHE A 36 1.08 -21.06 5.19
C PHE A 36 -0.32 -20.49 4.97
N LYS A 37 -1.30 -20.95 5.74
CA LYS A 37 -2.66 -20.40 5.69
C LYS A 37 -2.70 -18.97 6.23
N GLN A 38 -2.08 -18.72 7.38
CA GLN A 38 -2.03 -17.39 8.00
C GLN A 38 -1.32 -16.38 7.09
N ILE A 39 -0.16 -16.73 6.54
CA ILE A 39 0.59 -15.85 5.64
C ILE A 39 -0.15 -15.65 4.30
N SER A 40 -0.82 -16.68 3.79
CA SER A 40 -1.65 -16.55 2.59
C SER A 40 -2.80 -15.58 2.82
N GLU A 41 -3.46 -15.62 3.98
CA GLU A 41 -4.52 -14.67 4.32
C GLU A 41 -3.99 -13.25 4.50
N PHE A 42 -2.80 -13.08 5.06
CA PHE A 42 -2.12 -11.79 5.16
C PHE A 42 -1.81 -11.19 3.78
N ILE A 43 -1.17 -11.96 2.90
CA ILE A 43 -0.74 -11.49 1.56
C ILE A 43 -1.93 -11.25 0.62
N LYS A 44 -3.06 -11.95 0.83
CA LYS A 44 -4.24 -11.83 -0.04
C LYS A 44 -4.77 -10.39 -0.14
N VAL A 45 -4.62 -9.60 0.93
CA VAL A 45 -5.01 -8.19 0.93
C VAL A 45 -4.20 -7.44 -0.13
N PHE A 46 -2.87 -7.55 -0.10
CA PHE A 46 -1.96 -6.95 -1.09
C PHE A 46 -2.30 -7.34 -2.52
N ALA A 47 -2.62 -8.61 -2.76
CA ALA A 47 -3.00 -9.09 -4.10
C ALA A 47 -4.27 -8.42 -4.62
N THR A 48 -5.25 -8.21 -3.74
CA THR A 48 -6.52 -7.57 -4.11
C THR A 48 -6.28 -6.13 -4.51
N GLU A 49 -5.53 -5.38 -3.70
CA GLU A 49 -5.24 -3.97 -3.94
C GLU A 49 -4.34 -3.74 -5.16
N THR A 50 -3.37 -4.62 -5.37
CA THR A 50 -2.48 -4.54 -6.54
C THR A 50 -3.27 -4.71 -7.83
N ASN A 51 -4.22 -5.65 -7.88
CA ASN A 51 -5.06 -5.84 -9.06
C ASN A 51 -5.92 -4.60 -9.37
N GLU A 52 -6.44 -3.93 -8.34
CA GLU A 52 -7.24 -2.70 -8.51
C GLU A 52 -6.38 -1.54 -9.02
N VAL A 53 -5.11 -1.44 -8.64
CA VAL A 53 -4.19 -0.39 -9.11
C VAL A 53 -3.64 -0.69 -10.51
N GLN A 54 -3.56 -1.96 -10.90
CA GLN A 54 -3.11 -2.42 -12.22
C GLN A 54 -4.16 -2.27 -13.33
N GLY A 55 -5.35 -1.76 -13.01
CA GLY A 55 -6.38 -1.51 -14.02
C GLY A 55 -6.00 -0.39 -14.98
N ASP A 56 -5.88 -0.70 -16.27
CA ASP A 56 -5.61 0.31 -17.32
C ASP A 56 -6.88 1.00 -17.85
N SER A 57 -8.06 0.50 -17.49
CA SER A 57 -9.35 1.02 -17.95
C SER A 57 -9.83 2.28 -17.22
N TYR A 58 -9.19 2.66 -16.11
CA TYR A 58 -9.56 3.81 -15.29
C TYR A 58 -8.31 4.43 -14.65
N PRO A 59 -8.36 5.71 -14.24
CA PRO A 59 -7.23 6.35 -13.56
C PRO A 59 -6.99 5.70 -12.19
N SER A 60 -5.96 4.87 -12.08
CA SER A 60 -5.61 4.14 -10.86
C SER A 60 -4.70 4.91 -9.91
N LEU A 61 -4.04 5.98 -10.38
CA LEU A 61 -3.03 6.72 -9.62
C LEU A 61 -3.62 7.40 -8.36
N GLY A 62 -4.89 7.85 -8.42
CA GLY A 62 -5.60 8.41 -7.26
C GLY A 62 -5.85 7.39 -6.15
N LEU A 63 -5.98 6.10 -6.50
CA LEU A 63 -6.26 5.02 -5.55
C LEU A 63 -5.02 4.58 -4.75
N VAL A 64 -3.83 4.97 -5.19
CA VAL A 64 -2.55 4.54 -4.59
C VAL A 64 -2.44 4.96 -3.12
N MET A 65 -2.81 6.21 -2.76
CA MET A 65 -2.68 6.64 -1.36
C MET A 65 -3.71 5.99 -0.43
N PRO A 66 -5.00 5.87 -0.81
CA PRO A 66 -5.99 5.12 -0.05
C PRO A 66 -5.59 3.66 0.20
N TRP A 67 -5.16 2.94 -0.84
CA TRP A 67 -4.74 1.55 -0.71
C TRP A 67 -3.51 1.40 0.19
N TYR A 68 -2.51 2.26 -0.02
CA TYR A 68 -1.33 2.28 0.84
C TYR A 68 -1.70 2.40 2.34
N GLN A 69 -2.67 3.24 2.67
CA GLN A 69 -3.11 3.38 4.06
C GLN A 69 -3.82 2.14 4.60
N ILE A 70 -4.61 1.46 3.77
CA ILE A 70 -5.28 0.21 4.16
C ILE A 70 -4.24 -0.87 4.46
N LEU A 71 -3.22 -1.04 3.61
CA LEU A 71 -2.11 -1.96 3.86
C LEU A 71 -1.36 -1.61 5.14
N TYR A 72 -1.07 -0.33 5.33
CA TYR A 72 -0.34 0.13 6.51
C TYR A 72 -1.08 -0.19 7.81
N LYS A 73 -2.39 0.12 7.85
CA LYS A 73 -3.27 -0.24 8.96
C LYS A 73 -3.35 -1.75 9.15
N LYS A 74 -3.37 -2.52 8.06
CA LYS A 74 -3.40 -3.99 8.12
C LYS A 74 -2.11 -4.55 8.73
N CYS A 75 -0.94 -4.06 8.32
CA CYS A 75 0.35 -4.45 8.89
C CYS A 75 0.43 -4.11 10.39
N GLN A 76 0.03 -2.89 10.79
CA GLN A 76 -0.02 -2.51 12.21
C GLN A 76 -0.96 -3.39 13.01
N LYS A 77 -2.17 -3.65 12.48
CA LYS A 77 -3.14 -4.53 13.13
C LYS A 77 -2.57 -5.93 13.34
N THR A 78 -1.95 -6.51 12.31
CA THR A 78 -1.32 -7.84 12.41
C THR A 78 -0.18 -7.85 13.41
N LYS A 79 0.66 -6.81 13.47
CA LYS A 79 1.72 -6.68 14.49
C LYS A 79 1.18 -6.60 15.92
N ASN A 80 0.00 -6.01 16.12
CA ASN A 80 -0.62 -5.87 17.44
C ASN A 80 -1.37 -7.15 17.89
N GLU A 81 -1.89 -7.92 16.95
CA GLU A 81 -2.67 -9.15 17.24
C GLU A 81 -1.78 -10.38 17.44
N VAL A 82 -0.56 -10.38 16.89
CA VAL A 82 0.33 -11.54 16.85
C VAL A 82 1.47 -11.37 17.86
N SER A 83 1.91 -12.48 18.47
CA SER A 83 3.08 -12.48 19.35
C SER A 83 4.35 -12.03 18.61
N ARG A 84 5.23 -11.28 19.29
CA ARG A 84 6.51 -10.80 18.72
C ARG A 84 7.47 -11.90 18.29
N GLU A 85 7.32 -13.10 18.85
CA GLU A 85 8.15 -14.27 18.52
C GLU A 85 7.63 -15.04 17.28
N SER A 86 6.49 -14.62 16.72
CA SER A 86 5.92 -15.28 15.54
C SER A 86 6.61 -14.83 14.27
N GLN A 87 6.89 -15.78 13.37
CA GLN A 87 7.32 -15.50 12.00
C GLN A 87 6.35 -14.57 11.24
N LEU A 88 5.06 -14.58 11.61
CA LEU A 88 4.06 -13.69 11.01
C LEU A 88 4.23 -12.24 11.46
N PHE A 89 4.74 -12.01 12.68
CA PHE A 89 5.12 -10.68 13.16
C PHE A 89 6.29 -10.13 12.33
N ASP A 90 7.34 -10.94 12.14
CA ASP A 90 8.50 -10.55 11.33
C ASP A 90 8.09 -10.24 9.89
N ALA A 91 7.22 -11.06 9.30
CA ALA A 91 6.69 -10.82 7.96
C ALA A 91 5.91 -9.49 7.87
N ALA A 92 5.08 -9.19 8.87
CA ALA A 92 4.32 -7.94 8.93
C ALA A 92 5.22 -6.73 9.17
N ASP A 93 6.28 -6.87 9.96
CA ASP A 93 7.27 -5.82 10.22
C ASP A 93 8.10 -5.48 8.97
N GLN A 94 8.59 -6.51 8.28
CA GLN A 94 9.30 -6.34 7.01
C GLN A 94 8.39 -5.72 5.94
N ALA A 95 7.14 -6.16 5.84
CA ALA A 95 6.16 -5.57 4.93
C ALA A 95 5.90 -4.09 5.28
N TYR A 96 5.78 -3.75 6.56
CA TYR A 96 5.61 -2.38 7.02
C TYR A 96 6.81 -1.50 6.65
N SER A 97 8.03 -1.94 6.93
CA SER A 97 9.26 -1.21 6.58
C SER A 97 9.38 -1.02 5.06
N LYS A 98 9.03 -2.04 4.28
CA LYS A 98 9.05 -1.96 2.82
C LYS A 98 8.02 -0.96 2.29
N LEU A 99 6.81 -0.98 2.82
CA LEU A 99 5.79 -0.01 2.48
C LEU A 99 6.28 1.42 2.79
N GLU A 100 6.84 1.63 3.98
CA GLU A 100 7.37 2.94 4.38
C GLU A 100 8.45 3.45 3.41
N SER A 101 9.33 2.56 2.94
CA SER A 101 10.32 2.91 1.92
C SER A 101 9.69 3.38 0.61
N TYR A 102 8.57 2.80 0.19
CA TYR A 102 7.84 3.22 -1.01
C TYR A 102 7.04 4.51 -0.79
N TYR A 103 6.56 4.75 0.43
CA TYR A 103 5.88 5.98 0.78
C TYR A 103 6.80 7.21 0.64
N ASN A 104 8.04 7.08 1.10
CA ASN A 104 9.03 8.16 1.03
C ASN A 104 9.44 8.53 -0.41
N ILE A 105 9.14 7.68 -1.39
CA ILE A 105 9.43 7.92 -2.83
C ILE A 105 8.20 8.56 -3.54
N ARG A 106 7.10 8.82 -2.83
CA ARG A 106 5.85 9.28 -3.45
C ARG A 106 6.01 10.60 -4.20
N SER A 107 5.49 10.62 -5.43
CA SER A 107 5.38 11.83 -6.25
C SER A 107 4.18 12.68 -5.83
N ASN A 108 4.33 14.02 -5.84
CA ASN A 108 3.23 14.98 -5.64
C ASN A 108 2.02 14.68 -6.55
N SER A 109 2.26 14.04 -7.70
CA SER A 109 1.25 13.62 -8.66
C SER A 109 0.18 12.72 -8.04
N CYS A 110 0.55 11.78 -7.14
CA CYS A 110 -0.42 10.91 -6.47
C CYS A 110 -1.38 11.70 -5.57
N ALA A 111 -0.85 12.70 -4.86
CA ALA A 111 -1.65 13.59 -4.01
C ALA A 111 -2.60 14.47 -4.85
N MET A 112 -2.10 15.00 -5.96
CA MET A 112 -2.93 15.78 -6.88
C MET A 112 -4.05 14.94 -7.50
N CYS A 113 -3.75 13.73 -7.98
CA CYS A 113 -4.76 12.82 -8.52
C CYS A 113 -5.85 12.48 -7.48
N LEU A 114 -5.47 12.29 -6.22
CA LEU A 114 -6.42 12.04 -5.15
C LEU A 114 -7.29 13.26 -4.80
N ILE A 115 -6.72 14.47 -4.82
CA ILE A 115 -7.48 15.72 -4.59
C ILE A 115 -8.48 15.98 -5.72
N LEU A 116 -8.09 15.67 -6.96
CA LEU A 116 -8.91 15.87 -8.15
C LEU A 116 -9.98 14.79 -8.31
N ASP A 117 -9.91 13.69 -7.57
CA ASP A 117 -10.91 12.63 -7.64
C ASP A 117 -12.16 13.02 -6.83
N PRO A 118 -13.32 13.20 -7.48
CA PRO A 118 -14.56 13.60 -6.81
C PRO A 118 -15.07 12.55 -5.80
N GLN A 119 -14.61 11.29 -5.90
CA GLN A 119 -14.96 10.24 -4.92
C GLN A 119 -14.26 10.46 -3.57
N PHE A 120 -13.12 11.16 -3.56
CA PHE A 120 -12.36 11.43 -2.36
C PHE A 120 -12.54 12.88 -1.92
N LYS A 121 -13.22 13.08 -0.79
CA LYS A 121 -13.37 14.42 -0.20
C LYS A 121 -12.04 14.86 0.40
N LEU A 122 -11.73 16.16 0.35
CA LEU A 122 -10.57 16.76 1.04
C LEU A 122 -10.52 16.42 2.55
N THR A 123 -11.67 16.10 3.15
CA THR A 123 -11.77 15.60 4.53
C THR A 123 -10.99 14.31 4.76
N TRP A 124 -10.76 13.50 3.72
CA TRP A 124 -9.96 12.28 3.77
C TRP A 124 -8.54 12.60 4.26
N PHE A 125 -7.90 13.66 3.76
CA PHE A 125 -6.56 14.07 4.17
C PHE A 125 -6.47 14.62 5.60
N THR A 126 -7.57 15.07 6.19
CA THR A 126 -7.61 15.59 7.57
C THR A 126 -7.92 14.47 8.57
N GLN A 127 -8.63 13.43 8.15
CA GLN A 127 -8.97 12.27 8.98
C GLN A 127 -7.88 11.20 8.98
N HIS A 128 -7.12 11.15 7.89
CA HIS A 128 -6.04 10.25 7.68
C HIS A 128 -4.77 11.09 7.74
N ASP A 129 -4.31 11.41 8.94
CA ASP A 129 -2.95 11.89 9.15
C ASP A 129 -2.02 10.82 8.57
N LEU A 130 -1.57 11.07 7.34
CA LEU A 130 -0.70 10.15 6.64
C LEU A 130 0.68 10.30 7.26
N VAL A 131 0.91 9.50 8.30
CA VAL A 131 2.11 9.44 9.13
C VAL A 131 2.16 10.60 10.13
N GLN A 132 2.09 10.29 11.44
CA GLN A 132 2.60 11.20 12.46
C GLN A 132 4.07 11.39 12.15
N GLU A 133 4.44 12.63 11.83
CA GLU A 133 5.82 13.04 11.64
C GLU A 133 6.62 12.60 12.87
N ASP A 134 7.69 11.81 12.66
CA ASP A 134 8.68 11.59 13.71
C ASP A 134 9.17 12.98 14.15
N GLU A 135 8.84 13.40 15.37
CA GLU A 135 9.29 14.64 16.02
C GLU A 135 10.82 14.69 16.26
N ARG A 136 11.62 13.88 15.56
CA ARG A 136 13.05 13.66 15.85
C ARG A 136 14.03 14.39 14.94
N ASN A 137 13.61 15.33 14.11
CA ASN A 137 14.53 16.25 13.41
C ASN A 137 13.93 17.66 13.30
N SER A 138 14.23 18.49 14.30
CA SER A 138 13.72 19.86 14.49
C SER A 138 14.31 20.93 13.55
N ASP A 139 15.19 20.58 12.62
CA ASP A 139 16.01 21.59 11.93
C ASP A 139 15.71 21.76 10.43
N THR A 140 14.77 20.99 9.90
CA THR A 140 14.19 21.23 8.56
C THR A 140 12.69 21.15 8.67
N ASN A 141 12.05 22.31 8.85
CA ASN A 141 10.62 22.54 8.81
C ASN A 141 9.93 21.57 7.83
N PRO A 142 9.21 20.53 8.29
CA PRO A 142 8.44 19.70 7.39
C PRO A 142 7.20 20.50 7.03
N ILE A 143 7.28 21.24 5.93
CA ILE A 143 6.09 21.83 5.32
C ILE A 143 5.23 20.64 4.90
N GLY A 144 4.22 20.33 5.71
CA GLY A 144 3.35 19.18 5.55
C GLY A 144 2.92 19.05 4.09
N TYR A 145 3.00 17.84 3.54
CA TYR A 145 2.74 17.58 2.12
C TYR A 145 1.36 18.10 1.66
N LYS A 146 0.39 18.13 2.57
CA LYS A 146 -0.90 18.80 2.41
C LYS A 146 -0.74 20.27 2.07
N ASP A 147 0.07 21.01 2.81
CA ASP A 147 0.32 22.44 2.61
C ASP A 147 1.09 22.71 1.33
N LYS A 148 2.04 21.83 0.97
CA LYS A 148 2.78 21.94 -0.31
C LYS A 148 1.88 21.66 -1.51
N ALA A 149 1.03 20.64 -1.46
CA ALA A 149 0.04 20.35 -2.49
C ALA A 149 -1.02 21.46 -2.58
N LEU A 150 -1.50 21.97 -1.44
CA LEU A 150 -2.47 23.05 -1.38
C LEU A 150 -1.89 24.36 -1.93
N LYS A 151 -0.63 24.66 -1.62
CA LYS A 151 0.11 25.80 -2.17
C LYS A 151 0.22 25.68 -3.69
N HIS A 152 0.66 24.52 -4.19
CA HIS A 152 0.78 24.30 -5.62
C HIS A 152 -0.56 24.41 -6.36
N LEU A 153 -1.63 23.85 -5.79
CA LEU A 153 -2.98 23.94 -6.34
C LEU A 153 -3.48 25.39 -6.38
N LYS A 154 -3.21 26.18 -5.33
CA LYS A 154 -3.53 27.62 -5.30
C LYS A 154 -2.73 28.42 -6.33
N GLU A 155 -1.45 28.12 -6.51
CA GLU A 155 -0.58 28.76 -7.52
C GLU A 155 -1.09 28.48 -8.94
N VAL A 156 -1.34 27.20 -9.27
CA VAL A 156 -1.88 26.79 -10.58
C VAL A 156 -3.27 27.38 -10.81
N HIS A 157 -4.14 27.42 -9.79
CA HIS A 157 -5.46 28.04 -9.91
C HIS A 157 -5.37 29.55 -10.17
N ALA A 158 -4.42 30.25 -9.52
CA ALA A 158 -4.21 31.68 -9.73
C ALA A 158 -3.70 31.98 -11.16
N GLU A 159 -2.78 31.16 -11.66
CA GLU A 159 -2.29 31.22 -13.05
C GLU A 159 -3.44 31.01 -14.06
N TYR A 160 -4.20 29.92 -13.91
CA TYR A 160 -5.37 29.64 -14.76
C TYR A 160 -6.44 30.75 -14.70
N SER A 161 -6.71 31.29 -13.52
CA SER A 161 -7.68 32.38 -13.35
C SER A 161 -7.22 33.68 -14.03
N SER A 162 -5.92 33.96 -14.01
CA SER A 162 -5.33 35.11 -14.69
C SER A 162 -5.36 34.94 -16.22
N GLU A 163 -5.09 33.75 -16.75
CA GLU A 163 -5.19 33.46 -18.18
C GLU A 163 -6.64 33.50 -18.70
N TYR A 164 -7.61 33.02 -17.91
CA TYR A 164 -9.04 33.12 -18.24
C TYR A 164 -9.54 34.56 -18.26
N ALA A 165 -9.08 35.40 -17.32
CA ALA A 165 -9.42 36.83 -17.29
C ALA A 165 -8.87 37.58 -18.51
N ILE A 166 -7.71 37.17 -19.03
CA ILE A 166 -7.11 37.73 -20.24
C ILE A 166 -7.88 37.28 -21.50
N LYS A 167 -8.30 36.00 -21.59
CA LYS A 167 -9.07 35.49 -22.74
C LYS A 167 -10.45 36.13 -22.87
N PHE A 168 -11.17 36.36 -21.77
CA PHE A 168 -12.47 37.06 -21.79
C PHE A 168 -12.39 38.58 -22.02
N SER A 169 -11.19 39.17 -21.91
CA SER A 169 -10.97 40.59 -22.21
C SER A 169 -10.56 40.84 -23.68
N GLN A 170 -10.34 39.78 -24.46
CA GLN A 170 -9.92 39.84 -25.88
C GLN A 170 -10.93 39.25 -26.87
N GLU A 171 -12.08 38.76 -26.41
CA GLU A 171 -13.21 38.45 -27.29
C GLU A 171 -14.08 39.72 -27.47
N PRO A 172 -14.23 40.24 -28.71
CA PRO A 172 -15.05 41.42 -29.00
C PRO A 172 -16.56 41.16 -28.97
#